data_AF-A0A960BNX8-F1
#
_entry.id   AF-A0A960BNX8-F1
#
_cell.length_a   1.000
_cell.length_b   1.000
_cell.length_c   1.000
_cell.angle_alpha   90.00
_cell.angle_beta   90.00
_cell.angle_gamma   90.00
#
_symmetry.space_group_name_H-M   'P 1'
#
loop_
_entity.id
_entity.type
_entity.pdbx_description
1 polymer ?
#
loop_
_entity_poly.entity_id
_entity_poly.type
_entity_poly.pdbx_seq_one_letter_code
_entity_poly.pdbx_strand_id
1 'polypeptide(L)' 'MMRFDEAAAVASRDLRATTGQVRLHKPTSNLFRSRTPVANELDLSAFAGVFDVDPTRRTATVGGLTTYED' A
#
# COMPACT_ATOMS: atom_id res chain seq x y z
N MET A 1 13.87 3.76 8.10
CA MET A 1 13.39 4.17 6.77
C MET A 1 13.18 2.91 5.96
N MET A 2 11.93 2.47 5.80
CA MET A 2 11.65 1.31 4.96
C MET A 2 11.87 1.70 3.50
N ARG A 3 12.63 0.92 2.75
CA ARG A 3 12.86 1.23 1.33
C ARG A 3 11.68 0.70 0.52
N PHE A 4 11.25 1.47 -0.48
CA PHE A 4 10.20 1.07 -1.41
C PHE A 4 10.43 -0.35 -1.98
N ASP A 5 11.68 -0.68 -2.30
CA ASP A 5 12.05 -1.99 -2.87
C ASP A 5 11.73 -3.15 -1.93
N GLU A 6 11.85 -2.95 -0.62
CA GLU A 6 11.53 -3.96 0.39
C GLU A 6 10.02 -4.20 0.47
N ALA A 7 9.23 -3.11 0.49
CA ALA A 7 7.77 -3.16 0.42
C ALA A 7 7.28 -3.89 -0.84
N ALA A 8 7.88 -3.55 -1.99
CA ALA A 8 7.56 -4.13 -3.28
C ALA A 8 7.93 -5.61 -3.36
N ALA A 9 9.07 -6.01 -2.78
CA ALA A 9 9.51 -7.40 -2.76
C ALA A 9 8.57 -8.28 -1.92
N VAL A 10 8.10 -7.80 -0.76
CA VAL A 10 7.13 -8.50 0.09
C VAL A 10 5.81 -8.68 -0.65
N ALA A 11 5.20 -7.60 -1.15
CA ALA A 11 3.93 -7.68 -1.86
C ALA A 11 4.02 -8.52 -3.14
N SER A 12 5.15 -8.47 -3.86
CA SER A 12 5.36 -9.31 -5.05
C SER A 12 5.44 -10.80 -4.71
N ARG A 13 6.07 -11.16 -3.60
CA ARG A 13 6.13 -12.55 -3.13
C ARG A 13 4.75 -13.06 -2.75
N ASP A 14 3.98 -12.27 -2.02
CA ASP A 14 2.64 -12.65 -1.58
C ASP A 14 1.67 -12.77 -2.76
N LEU A 15 1.77 -11.85 -3.73
CA LEU A 15 1.01 -11.91 -4.98
C LEU A 15 1.34 -13.17 -5.80
N ARG A 16 2.61 -13.58 -5.84
CA ARG A 16 3.03 -14.81 -6.56
C ARG A 16 2.54 -16.08 -5.87
N ALA A 17 2.29 -16.03 -4.56
CA ALA A 17 1.77 -17.16 -3.79
C ALA A 17 0.25 -17.33 -3.89
N THR A 18 -0.47 -16.35 -4.47
CA THR A 18 -1.92 -16.42 -4.68
C THR A 18 -2.29 -16.73 -6.13
N THR A 19 -3.54 -17.14 -6.35
CA THR A 19 -4.11 -17.45 -7.66
C THR A 19 -5.50 -16.85 -7.79
N GLY A 20 -5.97 -16.66 -9.03
CA GLY A 20 -7.27 -16.08 -9.31
C GLY A 20 -7.33 -14.57 -9.06
N GLN A 21 -8.55 -14.04 -8.91
CA GLN A 21 -8.74 -12.61 -8.67
C GLN A 21 -8.31 -12.25 -7.24
N VAL A 22 -7.37 -11.31 -7.13
CA VAL A 22 -6.84 -10.80 -5.86
C VAL A 22 -7.38 -9.40 -5.62
N ARG A 23 -7.86 -9.13 -4.40
CA ARG A 23 -8.25 -7.78 -4.00
C ARG A 23 -7.15 -7.13 -3.17
N LEU A 24 -6.79 -5.90 -3.50
CA LEU A 24 -5.86 -5.14 -2.66
C LEU A 24 -6.54 -4.77 -1.34
N HIS A 25 -5.90 -5.10 -0.22
CA HIS A 25 -6.30 -4.59 1.08
C HIS A 25 -5.94 -3.11 1.15
N LYS A 26 -6.87 -2.27 0.71
CA LYS A 26 -6.78 -0.82 0.73
C LYS A 26 -8.00 -0.28 1.47
N PRO A 27 -7.84 0.52 2.53
CA PRO A 27 -8.95 1.26 3.10
C PRO A 27 -9.60 2.11 1.99
N THR A 28 -10.93 2.09 1.90
CA THR A 28 -11.61 2.98 0.96
C THR A 28 -11.54 4.39 1.49
N SER A 29 -11.09 5.35 0.67
CA SER A 29 -11.23 6.77 0.99
C SER A 29 -12.70 7.24 0.99
N ASN A 30 -13.63 6.41 0.48
CA ASN A 30 -15.05 6.71 0.50
C ASN A 30 -15.70 6.14 1.77
N LEU A 31 -15.94 7.02 2.74
CA LEU A 31 -16.59 6.73 4.02
C LEU A 31 -18.00 6.11 3.87
N PHE A 32 -18.66 6.36 2.74
CA PHE A 32 -20.02 5.87 2.46
C PHE A 32 -20.02 4.54 1.69
N ARG A 33 -18.85 3.97 1.39
CA ARG A 33 -18.74 2.73 0.62
C ARG A 33 -18.24 1.58 1.49
N SER A 34 -19.16 0.90 2.15
CA SER A 34 -18.88 -0.37 2.83
C SER A 34 -18.33 -1.41 1.85
N ARG A 35 -17.29 -2.14 2.26
CA ARG A 35 -16.72 -3.25 1.50
C ARG A 35 -17.09 -4.58 2.15
N THR A 36 -17.73 -5.47 1.38
CA THR A 36 -17.89 -6.87 1.78
C THR A 36 -16.50 -7.52 1.88
N PRO A 37 -16.15 -8.20 2.98
CA PRO A 37 -14.89 -8.95 3.09
C PRO A 37 -14.74 -9.96 1.95
N VAL A 38 -13.51 -10.20 1.50
CA VAL A 38 -13.21 -11.30 0.56
C VAL A 38 -12.07 -12.13 1.14
N ALA A 39 -12.04 -13.41 0.79
CA ALA A 39 -11.02 -14.33 1.29
C ALA A 39 -9.66 -14.13 0.62
N ASN A 40 -9.62 -13.66 -0.63
CA ASN A 40 -8.38 -13.46 -1.40
C ASN A 40 -7.98 -11.99 -1.42
N GLU A 41 -7.26 -11.56 -0.39
CA GLU A 41 -6.74 -10.21 -0.26
C GLU A 41 -5.21 -10.17 -0.21
N LEU A 42 -4.63 -9.12 -0.79
CA LEU A 42 -3.21 -8.82 -0.70
C LEU A 42 -3.00 -7.72 0.35
N ASP A 43 -2.23 -8.03 1.40
CA ASP A 43 -1.81 -7.02 2.35
C ASP A 43 -0.81 -6.06 1.70
N LEU A 44 -1.07 -4.77 1.87
CA LEU A 44 -0.25 -3.68 1.38
C LEU A 44 0.08 -2.68 2.50
N SER A 45 -0.09 -3.06 3.77
CA SER A 45 0.21 -2.23 4.95
C SER A 45 1.61 -1.60 4.90
N ALA A 46 2.57 -2.31 4.31
CA ALA A 46 3.91 -1.86 3.95
C ALA A 46 3.98 -0.55 3.10
N PHE A 47 2.88 -0.16 2.45
CA PHE A 47 2.77 1.05 1.63
C PHE A 47 2.06 2.21 2.36
N ALA A 48 1.94 2.14 3.68
CA ALA A 48 1.56 3.27 4.53
C ALA A 48 2.83 3.95 5.05
N GLY A 49 3.15 5.15 4.54
CA GLY A 49 4.23 5.98 5.03
C GLY A 49 5.09 6.63 3.94
N VAL A 50 5.99 7.51 4.39
CA VAL A 50 6.93 8.24 3.55
C VAL A 50 8.19 7.40 3.32
N PHE A 51 8.55 7.20 2.06
CA PHE A 51 9.75 6.47 1.66
C PHE A 51 10.96 7.38 1.50
N ASP A 52 10.76 8.61 1.03
CA ASP A 52 11.83 9.58 0.80
C ASP A 52 11.29 11.01 0.77
N VAL A 53 12.12 11.98 1.18
CA VAL A 53 11.79 13.42 1.14
C VAL A 53 12.94 14.17 0.48
N ASP A 54 12.63 14.90 -0.59
CA ASP A 54 13.53 15.85 -1.24
C ASP A 54 13.17 17.29 -0.80
N PRO A 55 13.94 17.88 0.14
CA PRO A 55 13.69 19.25 0.60
C PRO A 55 14.05 20.32 -0.44
N THR A 56 14.94 20.01 -1.38
CA THR A 56 15.37 20.95 -2.42
C THR A 56 14.27 21.10 -3.46
N ARG A 57 13.71 19.97 -3.91
CA ARG A 57 12.60 19.93 -4.87
C ARG A 57 11.23 20.11 -4.23
N ARG A 58 11.16 20.03 -2.88
CA ARG A 58 9.92 20.10 -2.09
C ARG A 58 8.93 19.01 -2.48
N THR A 59 9.44 17.79 -2.58
CA THR A 59 8.66 16.60 -2.95
C THR A 59 8.87 15.48 -1.95
N ALA A 60 7.86 14.64 -1.76
CA ALA A 60 7.99 13.40 -0.98
C ALA A 60 7.55 12.22 -1.85
N THR A 61 8.27 11.10 -1.73
CA THR A 61 7.85 9.81 -2.26
C THR A 61 7.13 9.08 -1.15
N VAL A 62 5.85 8.80 -1.34
CA VAL A 62 4.98 8.18 -0.33
C VAL A 62 4.35 6.91 -0.88
N GLY A 63 4.02 5.98 -0.01
CA GLY A 63 3.28 4.79 -0.39
C GLY A 63 1.81 5.08 -0.70
N GLY A 64 1.19 4.24 -1.53
CA GLY A 64 -0.18 4.44 -2.01
C GLY A 64 -1.28 4.25 -0.95
N LEU A 65 -0.91 3.86 0.27
CA LEU A 65 -1.78 3.82 1.45
C LEU A 65 -1.45 4.90 2.48
N THR A 66 -0.47 5.76 2.21
CA THR A 66 -0.12 6.88 3.10
C THR A 66 -1.29 7.85 3.18
N THR A 67 -1.52 8.34 4.39
CA THR A 67 -2.57 9.30 4.69
C THR A 67 -2.02 10.73 4.67
N TYR A 68 -2.85 11.75 4.93
CA TYR A 68 -2.37 13.14 4.96
C TYR A 68 -1.82 13.54 6.34
N GLU A 69 -2.15 12.78 7.38
CA GLU A 69 -1.66 12.96 8.73
C GLU A 69 -0.23 12.43 8.94
N ASP A 70 0.23 11.53 8.06
CA ASP A 70 1.60 11.01 7.98
C ASP A 70 2.54 11.95 7.22
#